data_AF-A0A8T3VHX6-F1
#
_entry.id   AF-A0A8T3VHX6-F1
#
_cell.length_a   1.000
_cell.length_b   1.000
_cell.length_c   1.000
_cell.angle_alpha   90.00
_cell.angle_beta   90.00
_cell.angle_gamma   90.00
#
_symmetry.space_group_name_H-M   'P 1'
#
loop_
_entity.id
_entity.type
_entity.pdbx_description
1 polymer ?
#
loop_
_entity_poly.entity_id
_entity_poly.type
_entity_poly.pdbx_seq_one_letter_code
_entity_poly.pdbx_strand_id
1 'polypeptide(L)'
;MEEDFINKFKTSPFDLKNSLCRFLIVENNENHTLYGVFHHLIFDGLSKPVFEKDLKSLLEGKSLKVDDSFLKVSAFAKQISKTEEYKKAFDFYQHMLADTDEAGVLLEDI
;
A
#
# COMPACT_ATOMS: atom_id res chain seq x y z
N MET A 1 10.26 5.89 -27.13
CA MET A 1 9.70 7.19 -26.70
C MET A 1 8.54 7.02 -25.73
N GLU A 2 7.55 6.18 -26.03
CA GLU A 2 6.49 5.80 -25.05
C GLU A 2 7.05 5.03 -23.84
N GLU A 3 7.96 4.07 -24.07
CA GLU A 3 8.46 3.20 -23.00
C GLU A 3 9.31 3.95 -21.96
N ASP A 4 10.18 4.88 -22.38
CA ASP A 4 10.98 5.72 -21.47
C ASP A 4 10.10 6.63 -20.61
N PHE A 5 9.03 7.18 -21.20
CA PHE A 5 8.07 8.01 -20.47
C PHE A 5 7.32 7.17 -19.43
N ILE A 6 6.80 6.00 -19.81
CA ILE A 6 6.10 5.10 -18.89
C ILE A 6 7.03 4.63 -17.77
N ASN A 7 8.27 4.27 -18.08
CA ASN A 7 9.24 3.85 -17.07
C ASN A 7 9.59 4.99 -16.12
N LYS A 8 9.81 6.21 -16.63
CA LYS A 8 9.99 7.39 -15.77
C LYS A 8 8.75 7.66 -14.92
N PHE A 9 7.55 7.55 -15.48
CA PHE A 9 6.29 7.69 -14.74
C PHE A 9 6.15 6.64 -13.64
N LYS A 10 6.60 5.39 -13.85
CA LYS A 10 6.53 4.34 -12.82
C LYS A 10 7.54 4.55 -11.69
N THR A 11 8.75 4.99 -12.02
CA THR A 11 9.89 5.01 -11.09
C THR A 11 10.13 6.36 -10.42
N SER A 12 9.48 7.44 -10.88
CA SER A 12 9.64 8.76 -10.27
C SER A 12 9.29 8.72 -8.77
N PRO A 13 10.11 9.31 -7.89
CA PRO A 13 9.81 9.33 -6.46
C PRO A 13 8.50 10.09 -6.20
N PHE A 14 7.86 9.79 -5.08
CA PHE A 14 6.70 10.53 -4.60
C PHE A 14 7.15 11.67 -3.69
N ASP A 15 6.48 12.82 -3.80
CA ASP A 15 6.47 13.81 -2.73
C ASP A 15 5.33 13.46 -1.77
N LEU A 16 5.71 12.94 -0.60
CA LEU A 16 4.77 12.43 0.40
C LEU A 16 3.81 13.49 0.96
N LYS A 17 4.10 14.78 0.75
CA LYS A 17 3.21 15.88 1.18
C LYS A 17 2.14 16.22 0.16
N ASN A 18 2.31 15.80 -1.10
CA ASN A 18 1.48 16.22 -2.22
C ASN A 18 0.56 15.10 -2.72
N SER A 19 1.12 13.97 -3.16
CA SER A 19 0.32 12.82 -3.59
C SER A 19 1.03 11.52 -3.29
N LEU A 20 0.23 10.50 -2.96
CA LEU A 20 0.69 9.14 -2.69
C LEU A 20 0.24 8.14 -3.75
N CYS A 21 -0.46 8.60 -4.78
CA CYS A 21 -0.79 7.83 -5.95
C CYS A 21 -0.74 8.70 -7.21
N ARG A 22 -0.53 8.06 -8.36
CA ARG A 22 -0.65 8.72 -9.66
C ARG A 22 -1.14 7.73 -10.69
N PHE A 23 -1.88 8.24 -11.66
CA PHE A 23 -2.51 7.46 -12.70
C PHE A 23 -2.10 7.99 -14.07
N LEU A 24 -1.88 7.08 -15.00
CA LEU A 24 -1.66 7.37 -16.41
C LEU A 24 -2.57 6.44 -17.22
N ILE A 25 -3.40 7.02 -18.08
CA ILE A 25 -4.17 6.28 -19.08
C ILE A 25 -3.45 6.43 -20.40
N VAL A 26 -3.10 5.31 -21.01
CA VAL A 26 -2.53 5.25 -22.35
C VAL A 26 -3.60 4.66 -23.27
N GLU A 27 -3.96 5.41 -24.30
CA GLU A 27 -4.95 5.02 -25.29
C GLU A 27 -4.25 4.61 -26.58
N ASN A 28 -4.53 3.38 -27.01
CA ASN A 28 -4.13 2.88 -28.33
C ASN A 28 -5.42 2.57 -29.11
N ASN A 29 -5.32 2.42 -30.45
CA ASN A 29 -6.46 2.33 -31.38
C ASN A 29 -7.66 1.49 -30.91
N GLU A 30 -7.45 0.43 -30.13
CA GLU A 30 -8.53 -0.44 -29.60
C GLU A 30 -8.47 -0.70 -28.09
N ASN A 31 -7.49 -0.16 -27.37
CA ASN A 31 -7.25 -0.53 -25.97
C ASN A 31 -6.93 0.69 -25.10
N HIS A 32 -7.44 0.66 -23.87
CA HIS A 32 -7.07 1.60 -22.80
C HIS A 32 -6.26 0.86 -21.74
N THR A 33 -5.05 1.36 -21.45
CA THR A 33 -4.20 0.82 -20.39
C THR A 33 -4.11 1.82 -19.26
N LEU A 34 -4.53 1.42 -18.05
CA LEU A 34 -4.36 2.20 -16.83
C LEU A 34 -3.09 1.76 -16.10
N TYR A 35 -2.15 2.69 -15.92
CA TYR A 35 -1.03 2.56 -14.99
C TYR A 35 -1.36 3.28 -13.70
N GLY A 36 -1.57 2.53 -12.61
CA GLY A 36 -1.68 3.06 -11.25
C GLY A 36 -0.40 2.82 -10.47
N VAL A 37 0.24 3.88 -9.99
CA VAL A 37 1.41 3.79 -9.10
C VAL A 37 0.99 4.30 -7.74
N PHE A 38 1.24 3.50 -6.71
CA PHE A 38 0.88 3.80 -5.32
C PHE A 38 2.12 3.75 -4.45
N HIS A 39 2.24 4.70 -3.53
CA HIS A 39 3.26 4.65 -2.49
C HIS A 39 2.87 3.62 -1.42
N HIS A 40 3.80 2.76 -1.00
CA HIS A 40 3.51 1.64 -0.08
C HIS A 40 2.96 2.06 1.30
N LEU A 41 3.16 3.33 1.69
CA LEU A 41 2.57 3.91 2.90
C LEU A 41 1.04 3.77 2.97
N ILE A 42 0.34 3.77 1.82
CA ILE A 42 -1.13 3.72 1.75
C ILE A 42 -1.65 2.50 0.97
N PHE A 43 -0.77 1.61 0.54
CA PHE A 43 -1.14 0.52 -0.36
C PHE A 43 -0.19 -0.68 -0.20
N ASP A 44 -0.75 -1.85 0.06
CA ASP A 44 0.00 -3.09 0.23
C ASP A 44 -0.53 -4.20 -0.70
N GLY A 45 0.02 -5.41 -0.54
CA GLY A 45 -0.40 -6.58 -1.34
C GLY A 45 -1.87 -6.97 -1.13
N LEU A 46 -2.46 -6.66 0.03
CA LEU A 46 -3.87 -6.93 0.33
C LEU A 46 -4.79 -5.83 -0.22
N SER A 47 -4.28 -4.61 -0.34
CA SER A 47 -4.99 -3.46 -0.91
C SER A 47 -5.24 -3.63 -2.41
N LYS A 48 -4.31 -4.29 -3.13
CA LYS A 48 -4.39 -4.53 -4.58
C LYS A 48 -5.70 -5.18 -5.04
N PRO A 49 -6.07 -6.38 -4.56
CA PRO A 49 -7.30 -7.04 -5.01
C PRO A 49 -8.58 -6.28 -4.63
N VAL A 50 -8.56 -5.50 -3.54
CA VAL A 50 -9.69 -4.64 -3.15
C VAL A 50 -9.86 -3.52 -4.18
N PHE A 51 -8.78 -2.80 -4.51
CA PHE A 51 -8.80 -1.74 -5.51
C PHE A 51 -9.24 -2.25 -6.89
N GLU A 52 -8.70 -3.38 -7.36
CA GLU A 52 -9.05 -3.95 -8.68
C GLU A 52 -10.53 -4.36 -8.75
N LYS A 53 -11.06 -4.96 -7.68
CA LYS A 53 -12.48 -5.33 -7.58
C LYS A 53 -13.40 -4.11 -7.62
N ASP A 54 -13.03 -3.07 -6.88
CA ASP A 54 -13.80 -1.84 -6.77
C ASP A 54 -13.78 -1.07 -8.10
N LEU A 55 -12.61 -0.94 -8.71
CA LEU A 55 -12.46 -0.35 -10.04
C LEU A 55 -13.30 -1.10 -11.09
N LYS A 56 -13.23 -2.44 -11.11
CA LYS A 56 -14.06 -3.26 -12.00
C LYS A 56 -15.56 -3.00 -11.78
N SER A 57 -15.99 -2.93 -10.53
CA SER A 57 -17.40 -2.69 -10.19
C SER A 57 -17.88 -1.32 -10.70
N LEU A 58 -17.05 -0.27 -10.56
CA LEU A 58 -17.34 1.06 -11.09
C LEU A 58 -17.39 1.08 -12.62
N LEU A 59 -16.46 0.39 -13.29
CA LEU A 59 -16.46 0.26 -14.76
C LEU A 59 -17.69 -0.48 -15.30
N GLU A 60 -18.26 -1.40 -14.51
CA GLU A 60 -19.53 -2.08 -14.81
C GLU A 60 -20.78 -1.23 -14.50
N GLY A 61 -20.62 0.04 -14.11
CA GLY A 61 -21.72 0.96 -13.82
C GLY A 61 -22.37 0.74 -12.44
N LYS A 62 -21.74 -0.02 -11.54
CA LYS A 62 -22.20 -0.20 -10.17
C LYS A 62 -21.75 0.98 -9.32
N SER A 63 -22.45 1.23 -8.20
CA SER A 63 -22.01 2.17 -7.18
C SER A 63 -21.26 1.45 -6.06
N LEU A 64 -20.28 2.14 -5.47
CA LEU A 64 -19.58 1.69 -4.28
C LEU A 64 -20.05 2.47 -3.06
N LYS A 65 -20.00 1.83 -1.90
CA LYS A 65 -20.12 2.52 -0.62
C LYS A 65 -18.75 3.05 -0.23
N VAL A 66 -18.71 4.21 0.41
CA VAL A 66 -17.47 4.75 0.97
C VAL A 66 -16.98 3.78 2.06
N ASP A 67 -15.73 3.37 1.96
CA ASP A 67 -15.04 2.57 2.97
C ASP A 67 -14.10 3.47 3.80
N ASP A 68 -14.40 3.62 5.08
CA ASP A 68 -13.59 4.36 6.05
C ASP A 68 -12.85 3.42 7.03
N SER A 69 -12.83 2.11 6.74
CA SER A 69 -12.24 1.08 7.61
C SER A 69 -10.77 1.34 7.91
N PHE A 70 -10.00 1.82 6.93
CA PHE A 70 -8.59 2.18 7.15
C PHE A 70 -8.42 3.27 8.22
N LEU A 71 -9.26 4.30 8.19
CA LEU A 71 -9.24 5.39 9.18
C LEU A 71 -9.64 4.89 10.56
N LYS A 72 -10.67 4.04 10.62
CA LYS A 72 -11.14 3.42 11.87
C LYS A 72 -10.06 2.53 12.49
N VAL A 73 -9.43 1.67 11.70
CA VAL A 73 -8.34 0.80 12.15
C VAL A 73 -7.14 1.63 12.61
N SER A 74 -6.79 2.69 11.88
CA SER A 74 -5.69 3.60 12.28
C SER A 74 -5.98 4.31 13.62
N ALA A 75 -7.22 4.79 13.81
CA ALA A 75 -7.64 5.39 15.07
C ALA A 75 -7.63 4.38 16.22
N PHE A 76 -8.13 3.17 15.96
CA PHE A 76 -8.11 2.07 16.93
C PHE A 76 -6.67 1.68 17.32
N ALA A 77 -5.77 1.51 16.35
CA ALA A 77 -4.36 1.23 16.58
C ALA A 77 -3.71 2.28 17.50
N LYS A 78 -4.02 3.57 17.27
CA LYS A 78 -3.56 4.66 18.13
C LYS A 78 -4.15 4.57 19.55
N GLN A 79 -5.41 4.19 19.69
CA GLN A 79 -6.05 4.03 20.99
C GLN A 79 -5.42 2.87 21.79
N ILE A 80 -5.24 1.70 21.15
CA ILE A 80 -4.68 0.53 21.84
C ILE A 80 -3.21 0.71 22.21
N SER A 81 -2.46 1.58 21.51
CA SER A 81 -1.05 1.86 21.85
C SER A 81 -0.83 2.35 23.29
N LYS A 82 -1.91 2.76 23.98
CA LYS A 82 -1.88 3.25 25.36
C LYS A 82 -2.34 2.21 26.38
N THR A 83 -2.63 0.98 25.98
CA THR A 83 -3.15 -0.07 26.88
C THR A 83 -2.02 -0.93 27.46
N GLU A 84 -2.31 -1.59 28.58
CA GLU A 84 -1.37 -2.53 29.21
C GLU A 84 -1.11 -3.76 28.32
N GLU A 85 -2.08 -4.19 27.51
CA GLU A 85 -1.88 -5.28 26.55
C GLU A 85 -0.85 -4.93 25.48
N TYR A 86 -0.91 -3.69 24.95
CA TYR A 86 0.08 -3.22 23.99
C TYR A 86 1.47 -3.15 24.61
N LYS A 87 1.56 -2.66 25.86
CA LYS A 87 2.82 -2.65 26.62
C LYS A 87 3.37 -4.07 26.84
N LYS A 88 2.53 -5.03 27.22
CA LYS A 88 2.95 -6.45 27.37
C LYS A 88 3.50 -7.01 26.07
N ALA A 89 2.87 -6.71 24.93
CA ALA A 89 3.38 -7.12 23.62
C ALA A 89 4.74 -6.47 23.33
N PHE A 90 4.90 -5.17 23.61
CA PHE A 90 6.17 -4.47 23.49
C PHE A 90 7.26 -5.12 24.36
N ASP A 91 7.00 -5.32 25.65
CA ASP A 91 7.94 -5.92 26.59
C ASP A 91 8.35 -7.34 26.12
N PHE A 92 7.39 -8.13 25.64
CA PHE A 92 7.65 -9.46 25.09
C PHE A 92 8.61 -9.43 23.89
N TYR A 93 8.34 -8.60 22.87
CA TYR A 93 9.23 -8.50 21.71
C TYR A 93 10.59 -7.89 22.07
N GLN A 94 10.63 -6.94 23.00
CA GLN A 94 11.88 -6.37 23.50
C GLN A 94 12.77 -7.45 24.12
N HIS A 95 12.20 -8.32 24.97
CA HIS A 95 12.96 -9.42 25.58
C HIS A 95 13.33 -10.49 24.55
N MET A 96 12.43 -10.83 23.63
CA MET A 96 12.70 -11.82 22.58
C MET A 96 13.87 -11.42 21.68
N LEU A 97 14.02 -10.13 21.40
CA LEU A 97 15.03 -9.61 20.48
C LEU A 97 16.29 -9.13 21.21
N ALA A 98 16.37 -9.24 22.54
CA ALA A 98 17.44 -8.64 23.35
C ALA A 98 18.83 -9.22 23.07
N ASP A 99 18.92 -10.52 22.76
CA ASP A 99 20.18 -11.26 22.56
C ASP A 99 20.23 -11.94 21.18
N THR A 100 19.48 -11.41 20.21
CA THR A 100 19.43 -11.96 18.84
C THR A 100 20.42 -11.22 17.94
N ASP A 101 21.60 -11.81 17.76
CA ASP A 101 22.62 -11.35 16.80
C ASP A 101 22.44 -11.95 15.39
N GLU A 102 21.47 -12.84 15.21
CA GLU A 102 21.19 -13.46 13.91
C GLU A 102 20.55 -12.44 12.96
N ALA A 103 21.37 -11.90 12.05
CA ALA A 103 20.87 -11.34 10.81
C ALA A 103 20.40 -12.51 9.93
N GLY A 104 19.12 -12.86 10.01
CA GLY A 104 18.50 -13.75 9.03
C GLY A 104 18.81 -13.21 7.63
N VAL A 105 19.37 -14.04 6.75
CA VAL A 105 19.63 -13.68 5.35
C VAL A 105 18.26 -13.36 4.76
N LEU A 106 17.97 -12.07 4.56
CA LEU A 106 16.60 -11.62 4.26
C LEU A 106 16.06 -12.22 2.96
N LEU A 107 16.93 -12.65 2.06
CA LEU A 107 16.63 -13.41 0.85
C LEU A 107 17.90 -14.20 0.49
N GLU A 108 17.87 -15.53 0.48
CA GLU A 108 18.81 -16.28 -0.37
C GLU A 108 18.49 -15.88 -1.83
N ASP A 109 19.52 -15.44 -2.56
CA ASP A 109 19.48 -14.89 -3.92
C ASP A 109 18.24 -15.27 -4.74
N ILE A 110 17.34 -14.29 -4.95
CA ILE A 110 16.35 -14.29 -6.04
C ILE A 110 16.89 -13.41 -7.17
#